data_AF-T1B8S8-F1
#
_entry.id   AF-T1B8S8-F1
#
_cell.length_a   1.000
_cell.length_b   1.000
_cell.length_c   1.000
_cell.angle_alpha   90.00
_cell.angle_beta   90.00
_cell.angle_gamma   90.00
#
_symmetry.space_group_name_H-M   'P 1'
#
loop_
_entity.id
_entity.type
_entity.pdbx_description
1 polymer ?
#
loop_
_entity_poly.entity_id
_entity_poly.type
_entity_poly.pdbx_seq_one_letter_code
_entity_poly.pdbx_strand_id
1 'polypeptide(L)'
;MAVKDKRISNGQGAYSCGVFVDPRNPNVVYTVSTALYRSIDGGVTFHAFKGAPGGEDYHDLWIDPTNGKRMVVGSDQGVSVTLDNGR
;
A
#
# COMPACT_ATOMS: atom_id res chain seq x y z
N MET A 1 12.26 2.09 -9.77
CA MET A 1 12.21 2.75 -8.45
C MET A 1 11.35 4.00 -8.57
N ALA A 2 10.41 4.17 -7.65
CA ALA A 2 9.28 5.11 -7.70
C ALA A 2 9.61 6.62 -7.81
N VAL A 3 10.88 7.01 -7.94
CA VAL A 3 11.40 8.39 -7.87
C VAL A 3 10.67 9.36 -8.83
N LYS A 4 10.23 8.88 -10.00
CA LYS A 4 9.54 9.71 -11.00
C LYS A 4 8.04 9.92 -10.72
N ASP A 5 7.41 9.06 -9.91
CA ASP A 5 5.99 9.18 -9.60
C ASP A 5 5.79 10.02 -8.34
N LYS A 6 5.38 11.29 -8.52
CA LYS A 6 5.23 12.25 -7.43
C LYS A 6 4.23 11.83 -6.34
N ARG A 7 3.27 10.95 -6.66
CA ARG A 7 2.31 10.41 -5.69
C ARG A 7 3.01 9.51 -4.65
N ILE A 8 4.13 8.91 -5.06
CA ILE A 8 4.92 7.97 -4.26
C ILE A 8 6.20 8.62 -3.74
N SER A 9 6.96 9.32 -4.60
CA SER A 9 8.30 9.82 -4.27
C SER A 9 8.33 11.03 -3.35
N ASN A 10 7.25 11.80 -3.28
CA ASN A 10 7.11 12.93 -2.35
C ASN A 10 5.93 12.78 -1.39
N GLY A 11 5.14 11.69 -1.51
CA GLY A 11 3.98 11.37 -0.69
C GLY A 11 3.19 12.57 -0.17
N GLN A 12 2.76 12.50 1.08
CA GLN A 12 2.28 13.64 1.88
C GLN A 12 3.43 14.31 2.64
N GLY A 13 4.59 14.55 2.01
CA GLY A 13 5.72 15.21 2.65
C GLY A 13 6.33 14.40 3.80
N ALA A 14 6.44 13.08 3.63
CA ALA A 14 6.90 12.09 4.61
C ALA A 14 5.93 11.76 5.77
N TYR A 15 4.73 12.34 5.79
CA TYR A 15 3.71 12.02 6.80
C TYR A 15 3.28 10.54 6.74
N SER A 16 2.83 10.09 5.57
CA SER A 16 2.51 8.69 5.28
C SER A 16 3.64 8.11 4.42
N CYS A 17 4.47 7.26 5.03
CA CYS A 17 5.59 6.63 4.34
C CYS A 17 5.76 5.15 4.76
N GLY A 18 5.87 4.27 3.78
CA GLY A 18 6.07 2.84 4.01
C GLY A 18 6.21 2.07 2.71
N VAL A 19 7.12 1.10 2.69
CA VAL A 19 7.29 0.14 1.59
C VAL A 19 7.15 -1.25 2.19
N PHE A 20 6.13 -1.97 1.76
CA PHE A 20 5.80 -3.29 2.29
C PHE A 20 5.88 -4.29 1.16
N VAL A 21 6.49 -5.44 1.40
CA VAL A 21 6.74 -6.45 0.36
C VAL A 21 5.94 -7.70 0.71
N ASP A 22 5.27 -8.29 -0.27
CA ASP A 22 4.61 -9.58 -0.05
C ASP A 22 5.67 -10.64 0.32
N PRO A 23 5.51 -11.31 1.48
CA PRO A 23 6.50 -12.24 2.01
C PRO A 23 6.70 -13.50 1.16
N ARG A 24 5.78 -13.77 0.22
CA ARG A 24 5.84 -14.92 -0.71
C ARG A 24 6.15 -14.52 -2.15
N ASN A 25 6.04 -13.24 -2.49
CA ASN A 25 6.36 -12.76 -3.83
C ASN A 25 6.99 -11.36 -3.78
N PRO A 26 8.33 -11.25 -3.82
CA PRO A 26 9.01 -9.96 -3.70
C PRO A 26 8.74 -8.98 -4.84
N ASN A 27 8.13 -9.43 -5.95
CA ASN A 27 7.70 -8.53 -7.02
C ASN A 27 6.43 -7.75 -6.66
N VAL A 28 5.67 -8.21 -5.65
CA VAL A 28 4.49 -7.51 -5.16
C VAL A 28 4.91 -6.58 -4.02
N VAL A 29 4.82 -5.28 -4.27
CA VAL A 29 5.24 -4.24 -3.35
C VAL A 29 4.08 -3.26 -3.14
N TYR A 30 3.85 -2.87 -1.90
CA TYR A 30 2.81 -1.95 -1.49
C TYR A 30 3.43 -0.68 -0.92
N THR A 31 2.73 0.43 -1.07
CA THR A 31 3.05 1.68 -0.39
C THR A 31 1.77 2.44 -0.07
N VAL A 32 1.85 3.25 0.98
CA VAL A 32 0.72 3.92 1.63
C VAL A 32 0.85 5.43 1.48
N SER A 33 -0.29 6.11 1.35
CA SER A 33 -0.47 7.56 1.21
C SER A 33 -1.98 7.83 1.34
N THR A 34 -2.50 8.87 0.70
CA THR A 34 -3.95 9.10 0.51
C THR A 34 -4.66 8.01 -0.31
N ALA A 35 -3.92 7.01 -0.78
CA ALA A 35 -4.41 5.77 -1.36
C ALA A 35 -3.41 4.65 -1.09
N LEU A 36 -3.88 3.41 -1.14
CA LEU A 36 -3.00 2.24 -1.20
C LEU A 36 -2.59 2.00 -2.64
N TYR A 37 -1.27 1.94 -2.84
CA TYR A 37 -0.66 1.65 -4.12
C TYR A 37 -0.01 0.27 -4.09
N ARG A 38 -0.11 -0.44 -5.21
CA ARG A 38 0.50 -1.74 -5.42
C ARG A 38 1.32 -1.74 -6.71
N SER A 39 2.51 -2.30 -6.62
CA SER A 39 3.35 -2.74 -7.72
C SER A 39 3.30 -4.26 -7.79
N ILE A 40 3.39 -4.80 -9.01
CA ILE A 40 3.54 -6.24 -9.28
C ILE A 40 4.82 -6.55 -10.08
N ASP A 41 5.69 -5.56 -10.20
CA ASP A 41 6.91 -5.56 -11.01
C ASP A 41 8.16 -5.12 -10.21
N GLY A 42 8.16 -5.37 -8.90
CA GLY A 42 9.31 -5.09 -8.02
C GLY A 42 9.53 -3.60 -7.74
N GLY A 43 8.47 -2.80 -7.77
CA GLY A 43 8.53 -1.36 -7.51
C GLY A 43 8.98 -0.52 -8.72
N VAL A 44 8.76 -1.02 -9.93
CA VAL A 44 8.99 -0.27 -11.17
C VAL A 44 7.77 0.61 -11.50
N THR A 45 6.57 0.05 -11.47
CA THR A 45 5.29 0.77 -11.64
C THR A 45 4.34 0.53 -10.47
N PHE A 46 3.53 1.55 -10.13
CA PHE A 46 2.56 1.50 -9.04
C PHE A 46 1.16 1.92 -9.50
N HIS A 47 0.16 1.18 -9.04
CA HIS A 47 -1.25 1.45 -9.30
C HIS A 47 -2.02 1.58 -7.99
N ALA A 48 -2.86 2.60 -7.88
CA ALA A 48 -3.81 2.70 -6.77
C ALA A 48 -4.82 1.56 -6.88
N PHE A 49 -5.10 0.87 -5.77
CA PHE A 49 -6.13 -0.17 -5.72
C PHE A 49 -7.19 0.08 -4.64
N LYS A 50 -6.94 1.01 -3.71
CA LYS A 50 -7.89 1.45 -2.68
C LYS A 50 -7.62 2.91 -2.30
N GLY A 51 -8.66 3.72 -2.05
CA GLY A 51 -8.53 5.10 -1.51
C GLY A 51 -9.56 6.12 -2.01
N ALA A 52 -10.13 5.94 -3.20
CA ALA A 52 -11.21 6.79 -3.71
C ALA A 52 -12.50 5.98 -3.92
N PRO A 53 -13.70 6.54 -3.64
CA PRO A 53 -13.97 7.89 -3.10
C PRO A 53 -13.84 7.98 -1.56
N GLY A 54 -13.27 6.97 -0.90
CA GLY A 54 -13.29 6.82 0.56
C GLY A 54 -12.53 7.88 1.34
N GLY A 55 -11.54 8.55 0.73
CA GLY A 55 -10.82 9.66 1.34
C GLY A 55 -9.95 9.24 2.53
N GLU A 56 -9.59 7.96 2.62
CA GLU A 56 -8.79 7.45 3.71
C GLU A 56 -7.32 7.88 3.56
N ASP A 57 -6.72 8.30 4.67
CA ASP A 57 -5.29 8.54 4.77
C ASP A 57 -4.62 7.32 5.40
N TYR A 58 -3.90 6.50 4.61
CA TYR A 58 -3.33 5.23 5.04
C TYR A 58 -1.92 5.41 5.60
N HIS A 59 -1.69 4.88 6.80
CA HIS A 59 -0.44 5.09 7.55
C HIS A 59 0.42 3.85 7.65
N ASP A 60 -0.20 2.67 7.73
CA ASP A 60 0.52 1.43 7.97
C ASP A 60 -0.20 0.23 7.33
N LEU A 61 0.59 -0.80 7.00
CA LEU A 61 0.14 -2.02 6.38
C LEU A 61 0.88 -3.23 6.98
N TRP A 62 0.13 -4.15 7.55
CA TRP A 62 0.63 -5.47 7.91
C TRP A 62 0.15 -6.51 6.91
N ILE A 63 1.05 -7.40 6.50
CA ILE A 63 0.80 -8.50 5.57
C ILE A 63 1.07 -9.82 6.30
N ASP A 64 0.11 -10.75 6.24
CA ASP A 64 0.27 -12.08 6.85
C ASP A 64 1.43 -12.84 6.18
N PRO A 65 2.49 -13.23 6.92
CA PRO A 65 3.64 -13.97 6.38
C PRO A 65 3.26 -15.33 5.77
N THR A 66 2.12 -15.87 6.18
CA THR A 66 1.59 -17.15 5.72
C THR A 66 0.50 -17.01 4.66
N ASN A 67 0.08 -15.80 4.29
CA ASN A 67 -0.90 -15.56 3.22
C ASN A 67 -1.01 -14.07 2.83
N GLY A 68 -0.30 -13.62 1.78
CA GLY A 68 -0.33 -12.21 1.34
C GLY A 68 -1.70 -11.65 0.94
N LYS A 69 -2.75 -12.48 0.81
CA LYS A 69 -4.13 -11.98 0.63
C LYS A 69 -4.74 -11.39 1.90
N ARG A 70 -4.19 -11.74 3.07
CA ARG A 70 -4.65 -11.26 4.38
C ARG A 70 -3.80 -10.09 4.80
N MET A 71 -4.43 -8.94 4.96
CA MET A 71 -3.76 -7.71 5.32
C MET A 71 -4.58 -6.92 6.31
N VAL A 72 -3.89 -6.18 7.16
CA VAL A 72 -4.47 -5.20 8.08
C VAL A 72 -3.91 -3.85 7.70
N VAL A 73 -4.77 -2.85 7.53
CA VAL A 73 -4.35 -1.49 7.16
C VAL A 73 -4.88 -0.49 8.18
N GLY A 74 -4.02 0.42 8.61
CA GLY A 74 -4.38 1.53 9.48
C GLY A 74 -4.57 2.81 8.67
N SER A 75 -5.65 3.53 8.95
CA SER A 75 -5.92 4.87 8.40
C SER A 75 -6.46 5.81 9.48
N ASP A 76 -6.60 7.10 9.14
CA ASP A 76 -7.25 8.10 10.01
C ASP A 76 -8.68 7.70 10.42
N GLN A 77 -9.34 6.87 9.61
CA GLN A 77 -10.71 6.40 9.86
C GLN A 77 -10.76 5.10 10.71
N GLY A 78 -9.60 4.57 11.11
CA GLY A 78 -9.46 3.35 11.89
C GLY A 78 -8.78 2.22 11.12
N VAL A 79 -9.11 0.98 11.46
CA VAL A 79 -8.45 -0.22 10.92
C VAL A 79 -9.39 -0.95 9.95
N SER A 80 -8.86 -1.31 8.79
CA SER A 80 -9.54 -2.20 7.84
C SER A 80 -8.77 -3.51 7.65
N VAL A 81 -9.49 -4.60 7.44
CA VAL A 81 -8.92 -5.94 7.19
C VAL A 81 -9.42 -6.44 5.85
N THR A 82 -8.53 -7.03 5.06
CA THR A 82 -8.88 -7.79 3.86
C THR A 82 -8.43 -9.24 3.99
N LEU A 83 -9.20 -10.13 3.37
CA LEU A 83 -8.88 -11.56 3.26
C LEU A 83 -8.66 -11.99 1.79
N ASP A 84 -8.72 -11.04 0.86
CA ASP A 84 -8.76 -11.25 -0.59
C ASP A 84 -7.89 -10.28 -1.40
N ASN A 85 -6.83 -9.74 -0.77
CA ASN A 85 -5.88 -8.80 -1.38
C ASN A 85 -6.49 -7.43 -1.75
N GLY A 86 -7.43 -6.97 -0.93
CA GLY A 86 -8.05 -5.65 -1.01
C GLY A 86 -9.05 -5.51 -2.17
N ARG A 87 -9.82 -6.56 -2.46
CA ARG A 87 -10.87 -6.53 -3.49
C ARG A 87 -12.22 -6.08 -2.94
#